data_AF-A0A3P3W9L5-F1
#
_entry.id   AF-A0A3P3W9L5-F1
#
_cell.length_a   1.000
_cell.length_b   1.000
_cell.length_c   1.000
_cell.angle_alpha   90.00
_cell.angle_beta   90.00
_cell.angle_gamma   90.00
#
_symmetry.space_group_name_H-M   'P 1'
#
loop_
_entity.id
_entity.type
_entity.pdbx_description
1 polymer ?
#
loop_
_entity_poly.entity_id
_entity_poly.type
_entity_poly.pdbx_seq_one_letter_code
_entity_poly.pdbx_strand_id
1 'polypeptide(L)'
;MEREIEILKKSILVINEFNYNIHSINSSKEYLKIHNRNLETILKIARNRNSKFLKTKLSEYPKISEAELDDYINSKRKNINLINLITLFFFRLLYFFVDRAVRLIKTKGSGPSIIKNKLSKIEETNNYILKVVENPFLEEIYLDEKFR
;
A
#
# COMPACT_ATOMS: atom_id res chain seq x y z
N MET A 1 9.52 -2.11 24.11
CA MET A 1 9.96 -1.84 22.72
C MET A 1 9.82 -3.07 21.85
N GLU A 2 10.26 -4.24 22.30
CA GLU A 2 10.16 -5.51 21.56
C GLU A 2 8.73 -5.91 21.16
N ARG A 3 7.76 -5.79 22.08
CA ARG A 3 6.33 -6.00 21.76
C ARG A 3 5.80 -5.07 20.67
N GLU A 4 6.22 -3.80 20.65
CA GLU A 4 5.80 -2.84 19.63
C GLU A 4 6.37 -3.23 18.25
N ILE A 5 7.62 -3.71 18.22
CA ILE A 5 8.26 -4.24 17.02
C ILE A 5 7.50 -5.48 16.53
N GLU A 6 7.15 -6.42 17.39
CA GLU A 6 6.41 -7.62 16.98
C GLU A 6 5.03 -7.27 16.39
N ILE A 7 4.31 -6.33 17.02
CA ILE A 7 3.03 -5.81 16.50
C ILE A 7 3.22 -5.16 15.13
N LEU A 8 4.26 -4.34 14.98
CA LEU A 8 4.61 -3.69 13.70
C LEU A 8 4.89 -4.72 12.61
N LYS A 9 5.66 -5.77 12.92
CA LYS A 9 5.99 -6.83 11.97
C LYS A 9 4.74 -7.51 11.45
N LYS A 10 3.87 -7.95 12.37
CA LYS A 10 2.59 -8.60 12.02
C LYS A 10 1.71 -7.69 11.16
N SER A 11 1.60 -6.41 11.49
CA SER A 11 0.75 -5.50 10.71
C SER A 11 1.34 -5.04 9.39
N ILE A 12 2.67 -4.99 9.25
CA ILE A 12 3.30 -4.78 7.95
C ILE A 12 2.98 -5.97 7.03
N LEU A 13 3.05 -7.20 7.53
CA LEU A 13 2.72 -8.38 6.73
C LEU A 13 1.28 -8.33 6.20
N VAL A 14 0.31 -7.92 7.03
CA VAL A 14 -1.09 -7.72 6.60
C VAL A 14 -1.19 -6.67 5.48
N ILE A 15 -0.47 -5.55 5.59
CA ILE A 15 -0.44 -4.51 4.56
C ILE A 15 0.21 -5.03 3.26
N ASN A 16 1.30 -5.79 3.35
CA ASN A 16 1.97 -6.38 2.19
C ASN A 16 1.06 -7.39 1.47
N GLU A 17 0.35 -8.22 2.23
CA GLU A 17 -0.54 -9.24 1.69
C GLU A 17 -1.73 -8.64 0.92
N PHE A 18 -2.17 -7.43 1.28
CA PHE A 18 -3.33 -6.75 0.67
C PHE A 18 -3.26 -6.68 -0.87
N ASN A 19 -2.06 -6.56 -1.44
CA ASN A 19 -1.88 -6.49 -2.89
C ASN A 19 -2.28 -7.80 -3.60
N TYR A 20 -2.10 -8.94 -2.92
CA TYR A 20 -2.37 -10.28 -3.42
C TYR A 20 -3.71 -10.83 -2.93
N ASN A 21 -4.08 -10.50 -1.69
CA ASN A 21 -5.30 -10.92 -1.03
C ASN A 21 -6.11 -9.69 -0.59
N ILE A 22 -6.97 -9.20 -1.48
CA ILE A 22 -7.82 -8.01 -1.20
C ILE A 22 -8.82 -8.23 -0.05
N HIS A 23 -8.98 -9.48 0.41
CA HIS A 23 -9.86 -9.85 1.52
C HIS A 23 -9.14 -9.87 2.87
N SER A 24 -7.82 -9.68 2.91
CA SER A 24 -7.07 -9.57 4.17
C SER A 24 -7.43 -8.30 4.97
N ILE A 25 -8.03 -7.32 4.31
CA ILE A 25 -8.49 -6.05 4.89
C ILE A 25 -9.90 -5.74 4.37
N ASN A 26 -10.82 -5.36 5.27
CA ASN A 26 -12.23 -5.22 4.94
C ASN A 26 -12.56 -3.93 4.18
N SER A 27 -11.79 -2.86 4.43
CA SER A 27 -12.05 -1.52 3.87
C SER A 27 -10.79 -0.69 3.65
N SER A 28 -10.87 0.30 2.77
CA SER A 28 -9.85 1.34 2.57
C SER A 28 -9.50 2.09 3.87
N LYS A 29 -10.51 2.39 4.70
CA LYS A 29 -10.32 3.01 6.02
C LYS A 29 -9.50 2.14 6.95
N GLU A 30 -9.78 0.84 7.00
CA GLU A 30 -9.01 -0.11 7.79
C GLU A 30 -7.56 -0.19 7.31
N TYR A 31 -7.35 -0.26 5.99
CA TYR A 31 -6.01 -0.22 5.40
C TYR A 31 -5.24 1.02 5.85
N LEU A 32 -5.82 2.21 5.68
CA LEU A 32 -5.17 3.47 6.04
C LEU A 32 -4.89 3.57 7.54
N LYS A 33 -5.80 3.07 8.39
CA LYS A 33 -5.60 3.03 9.83
C LYS A 33 -4.40 2.18 10.21
N ILE A 34 -4.29 0.97 9.67
CA ILE A 34 -3.15 0.07 9.92
C ILE A 34 -1.87 0.68 9.36
N HIS A 35 -1.91 1.19 8.13
CA HIS A 35 -0.77 1.81 7.47
C HIS A 35 -0.22 3.00 8.25
N ASN A 36 -1.07 3.96 8.63
CA ASN A 36 -0.66 5.16 9.37
C ASN A 36 -0.06 4.79 10.74
N ARG A 37 -0.68 3.85 11.46
CA ARG A 37 -0.14 3.34 12.73
C ARG A 37 1.26 2.72 12.55
N ASN A 38 1.47 1.99 11.44
CA ASN A 38 2.78 1.43 11.13
C ASN A 38 3.80 2.55 10.91
N LEU A 39 3.46 3.57 10.11
CA LEU A 39 4.35 4.72 9.86
C LEU A 39 4.73 5.45 11.15
N GLU A 40 3.77 5.70 12.05
CA GLU A 40 4.02 6.30 13.36
C GLU A 40 4.98 5.46 14.21
N THR A 41 4.79 4.14 14.20
CA THR A 41 5.65 3.22 14.94
C THR A 41 7.06 3.18 14.36
N ILE A 42 7.20 3.14 13.02
CA ILE A 42 8.50 3.21 12.34
C ILE A 42 9.19 4.53 12.65
N LEU A 43 8.46 5.66 12.65
CA LEU A 43 9.01 6.97 12.98
C LEU A 43 9.51 7.02 14.43
N LYS A 44 8.77 6.43 15.36
CA LYS A 44 9.18 6.29 16.76
C LYS A 44 10.48 5.48 16.88
N ILE A 45 10.57 4.33 16.20
CA ILE A 45 11.79 3.51 16.16
C ILE A 45 12.95 4.31 15.57
N ALA A 46 12.73 5.02 14.47
CA ALA A 46 13.75 5.81 13.79
C ALA A 46 14.27 6.96 14.66
N ARG A 47 13.40 7.59 15.48
CA ARG A 47 13.81 8.60 16.47
C ARG A 47 14.62 7.98 17.60
N ASN A 48 14.15 6.87 18.17
CA ASN A 48 14.82 6.21 19.29
C ASN A 48 16.21 5.69 18.93
N ARG A 49 16.39 5.18 17.71
CA ARG A 49 17.68 4.67 17.20
C ARG A 49 18.52 5.74 16.51
N ASN A 50 18.01 6.96 16.38
CA ASN A 50 18.55 7.99 15.50
C ASN A 50 18.83 7.50 14.05
N SER A 51 18.02 6.57 13.56
CA SER A 51 18.19 5.95 12.25
C SER A 51 17.96 6.96 11.14
N LYS A 52 19.00 7.22 10.33
CA LYS A 52 18.87 8.01 9.10
C LYS A 52 18.14 7.22 8.03
N PHE A 53 18.48 5.94 7.88
CA PHE A 53 17.87 5.05 6.88
C PHE A 53 16.34 4.99 6.99
N LEU A 54 15.82 4.73 8.20
CA LEU A 54 14.37 4.62 8.41
C LEU A 54 13.65 5.95 8.16
N LYS A 55 14.26 7.08 8.52
CA LYS A 55 13.72 8.43 8.21
C LYS A 55 13.65 8.66 6.70
N THR A 56 14.70 8.29 5.98
CA THR A 56 14.73 8.39 4.51
C THR A 56 13.66 7.50 3.89
N LYS A 57 13.55 6.23 4.28
CA LYS A 57 12.51 5.33 3.75
C LYS A 57 11.09 5.80 4.06
N LEU A 58 10.83 6.36 5.25
CA LEU A 58 9.55 6.99 5.56
C LEU A 58 9.18 8.12 4.59
N SER A 59 10.16 8.90 4.12
CA SER A 59 9.92 9.98 3.14
C SER A 59 9.65 9.47 1.72
N GLU A 60 10.07 8.24 1.40
CA GLU A 60 9.90 7.60 0.10
C GLU A 60 8.54 6.90 -0.07
N TYR A 61 7.75 6.75 1.02
CA TYR A 61 6.44 6.11 0.96
C TYR A 61 5.52 6.85 -0.03
N PRO A 62 4.89 6.13 -0.98
CA PRO A 62 3.95 6.76 -1.87
C PRO A 62 2.69 7.15 -1.10
N LYS A 63 2.18 8.36 -1.40
CA LYS A 63 0.88 8.80 -0.88
C LYS A 63 -0.23 8.02 -1.59
N ILE A 64 -1.07 7.37 -0.78
CA ILE A 64 -2.27 6.67 -1.24
C ILE A 64 -3.49 7.18 -0.48
N SER A 65 -4.53 7.54 -1.22
CA SER A 65 -5.78 8.06 -0.68
C SER A 65 -6.83 6.97 -0.49
N GLU A 66 -7.82 7.25 0.35
CA GLU A 66 -8.97 6.37 0.55
C GLU A 66 -9.71 6.08 -0.76
N ALA A 67 -9.91 7.10 -1.59
CA ALA A 67 -10.57 6.96 -2.89
C ALA A 67 -9.82 6.06 -3.87
N GLU A 68 -8.48 6.12 -3.88
CA GLU A 68 -7.65 5.21 -4.69
C GLU A 68 -7.75 3.77 -4.19
N LEU A 69 -7.76 3.55 -2.88
CA LEU A 69 -7.93 2.21 -2.29
C LEU A 69 -9.33 1.65 -2.56
N ASP A 70 -10.37 2.47 -2.42
CA ASP A 70 -11.74 2.08 -2.76
C ASP A 70 -11.85 1.68 -4.22
N ASP A 71 -11.27 2.46 -5.12
CA ASP A 71 -11.26 2.13 -6.54
C ASP A 71 -10.51 0.81 -6.80
N TYR A 72 -9.36 0.61 -6.16
CA TYR A 72 -8.60 -0.63 -6.28
C TYR A 72 -9.39 -1.85 -5.77
N ILE A 73 -9.98 -1.78 -4.57
CA ILE A 73 -10.81 -2.84 -3.98
C ILE A 73 -11.98 -3.17 -4.91
N ASN A 74 -12.70 -2.13 -5.36
CA ASN A 74 -13.85 -2.29 -6.25
C ASN A 74 -13.45 -2.89 -7.60
N SER A 75 -12.31 -2.47 -8.18
CA SER A 75 -11.81 -3.02 -9.44
C SER A 75 -11.47 -4.51 -9.34
N LYS A 76 -10.84 -4.92 -8.24
CA LYS A 76 -10.47 -6.32 -7.99
C LYS A 76 -11.70 -7.19 -7.74
N ARG A 77 -12.68 -6.72 -6.97
CA ARG A 77 -13.94 -7.44 -6.71
C ARG A 77 -14.84 -7.52 -7.95
N LYS A 78 -14.93 -6.45 -8.76
CA LYS A 78 -15.71 -6.45 -10.02
C LYS A 78 -15.15 -7.39 -11.08
N ASN A 79 -13.82 -7.56 -11.17
CA ASN A 79 -13.21 -8.50 -12.12
C ASN A 79 -13.63 -9.96 -11.87
N ILE A 80 -13.98 -10.33 -10.65
CA ILE A 80 -14.53 -11.66 -10.32
C ILE A 80 -15.95 -11.80 -10.88
N ASN A 81 -16.76 -10.74 -10.80
CA ASN A 81 -18.16 -10.76 -11.25
C ASN A 81 -18.31 -10.56 -12.78
N LEU A 82 -17.30 -10.03 -13.46
CA LEU A 82 -17.37 -9.68 -14.89
C LEU A 82 -17.30 -10.89 -15.84
N ILE A 83 -16.80 -12.04 -15.38
CA ILE A 83 -16.66 -13.28 -16.18
C ILE A 83 -18.03 -13.84 -16.60
N ASN A 84 -19.13 -13.43 -15.94
CA ASN A 84 -20.46 -14.02 -16.15
C ASN A 84 -21.43 -13.24 -17.05
N LEU A 85 -21.04 -12.19 -17.80
CA LEU A 85 -22.07 -11.34 -18.43
C LEU A 85 -21.72 -10.84 -19.85
N ILE A 86 -22.18 -11.59 -20.85
CA ILE A 86 -22.12 -11.29 -22.30
C ILE A 86 -23.38 -10.53 -22.81
N THR A 87 -24.44 -10.37 -22.00
CA THR A 87 -25.79 -9.99 -22.50
C THR A 87 -26.18 -8.50 -22.52
N LEU A 88 -25.29 -7.53 -22.21
CA LEU A 88 -25.67 -6.11 -22.06
C LEU A 88 -24.74 -5.13 -22.81
N PHE A 89 -24.46 -5.40 -24.09
CA PHE A 89 -23.36 -4.77 -24.83
C PHE A 89 -23.49 -3.23 -25.02
N PHE A 90 -24.70 -2.69 -25.27
CA PHE A 90 -24.87 -1.27 -25.62
C PHE A 90 -24.99 -0.33 -24.41
N PHE A 91 -25.71 -0.70 -23.34
CA PHE A 91 -25.75 0.11 -22.10
C PHE A 91 -24.42 0.09 -21.34
N ARG A 92 -23.65 -1.00 -21.47
CA ARG A 92 -22.36 -1.17 -20.79
C ARG A 92 -21.28 -0.27 -21.37
N LEU A 93 -21.33 0.07 -22.66
CA LEU A 93 -20.31 0.92 -23.27
C LEU A 93 -20.39 2.36 -22.73
N LEU A 94 -21.59 2.95 -22.70
CA LEU A 94 -21.79 4.29 -22.14
C LEU A 94 -21.52 4.31 -20.63
N TYR A 95 -22.01 3.31 -19.90
CA TYR A 95 -21.72 3.17 -18.47
C TYR A 95 -20.22 3.03 -18.19
N PHE A 96 -19.47 2.30 -19.03
CA PHE A 96 -18.02 2.15 -18.92
C PHE A 96 -17.27 3.48 -19.04
N PHE A 97 -17.68 4.34 -19.98
CA PHE A 97 -17.09 5.68 -20.15
C PHE A 97 -17.40 6.59 -18.95
N VAL A 98 -18.65 6.62 -18.49
CA VAL A 98 -19.04 7.43 -17.31
C VAL A 98 -18.34 6.94 -16.04
N ASP A 99 -18.29 5.63 -15.79
CA ASP A 99 -17.60 5.01 -14.65
C ASP A 99 -16.10 5.30 -14.70
N ARG A 100 -15.46 5.31 -15.89
CA ARG A 100 -14.07 5.76 -16.04
C ARG A 100 -13.88 7.24 -15.72
N ALA A 101 -14.74 8.12 -16.24
CA ALA A 101 -14.63 9.56 -15.99
C ALA A 101 -14.78 9.88 -14.49
N VAL A 102 -15.77 9.27 -13.82
CA VAL A 102 -16.00 9.44 -12.38
C VAL A 102 -14.81 8.93 -11.56
N ARG A 103 -14.23 7.78 -11.92
CA ARG A 103 -13.02 7.26 -11.27
C ARG A 103 -11.84 8.21 -11.41
N LEU A 104 -11.58 8.71 -12.61
CA LEU A 104 -10.49 9.66 -12.85
C LEU A 104 -10.65 10.94 -12.02
N ILE A 105 -11.87 11.45 -11.86
CA ILE A 105 -12.11 12.61 -11.00
C ILE A 105 -11.82 12.27 -9.52
N LYS A 106 -12.33 11.14 -9.04
CA LYS A 106 -12.18 10.70 -7.64
C LYS A 106 -10.74 10.37 -7.26
N THR A 107 -10.00 9.72 -8.15
CA THR A 107 -8.60 9.31 -7.94
C THR A 107 -7.59 10.35 -8.41
N LYS A 108 -8.06 11.54 -8.81
CA LYS A 108 -7.24 12.63 -9.38
C LYS A 108 -6.37 12.15 -10.56
N GLY A 109 -6.93 11.28 -11.40
CA GLY A 109 -6.28 10.73 -12.60
C GLY A 109 -5.46 9.46 -12.36
N SER A 110 -5.38 8.95 -11.12
CA SER A 110 -4.64 7.72 -10.83
C SER A 110 -5.43 6.50 -11.31
N GLY A 111 -5.00 5.90 -12.41
CA GLY A 111 -5.56 4.64 -12.91
C GLY A 111 -5.19 3.42 -12.05
N PRO A 112 -5.85 2.27 -12.24
CA PRO A 112 -5.62 1.05 -11.45
C PRO A 112 -4.16 0.57 -11.45
N SER A 113 -3.43 0.73 -12.57
CA SER A 113 -2.01 0.39 -12.67
C SER A 113 -1.13 1.27 -11.80
N ILE A 114 -1.41 2.58 -11.75
CA ILE A 114 -0.71 3.54 -10.90
C ILE A 114 -0.93 3.18 -9.42
N ILE A 115 -2.17 2.86 -9.05
CA ILE A 115 -2.52 2.47 -7.68
C ILE A 115 -1.81 1.16 -7.29
N LYS A 116 -1.81 0.16 -8.18
CA LYS A 116 -1.07 -1.10 -7.98
C LYS A 116 0.42 -0.84 -7.80
N ASN A 117 1.03 0.02 -8.61
CA ASN A 117 2.45 0.36 -8.49
C ASN A 117 2.76 1.06 -7.15
N LYS A 118 1.86 1.93 -6.66
CA LYS A 118 1.99 2.51 -5.32
C LYS A 118 1.95 1.43 -4.23
N LEU A 119 1.00 0.49 -4.30
CA LEU A 119 0.90 -0.62 -3.34
C LEU A 119 2.15 -1.52 -3.36
N SER A 120 2.66 -1.86 -4.55
CA SER A 120 3.91 -2.61 -4.68
C SER A 120 5.13 -1.85 -4.12
N LYS A 121 5.19 -0.53 -4.30
CA LYS A 121 6.26 0.27 -3.70
C LYS A 121 6.15 0.35 -2.17
N ILE A 122 4.93 0.39 -1.62
CA ILE A 122 4.70 0.28 -0.17
C ILE A 122 5.25 -1.06 0.34
N GLU A 123 4.90 -2.15 -0.33
CA GLU A 123 5.36 -3.50 0.01
C GLU A 123 6.89 -3.63 -0.02
N GLU A 124 7.53 -3.14 -1.09
CA GLU A 124 8.98 -3.13 -1.21
C GLU A 124 9.64 -2.34 -0.06
N THR A 125 9.13 -1.14 0.22
CA THR A 125 9.63 -0.27 1.29
C THR A 125 9.46 -0.93 2.66
N ASN A 126 8.30 -1.54 2.89
CA ASN A 126 7.98 -2.32 4.08
C ASN A 126 9.00 -3.46 4.28
N ASN A 127 9.35 -4.18 3.23
CA ASN A 127 10.32 -5.29 3.30
C ASN A 127 11.73 -4.81 3.71
N TYR A 128 12.20 -3.68 3.18
CA TYR A 128 13.46 -3.09 3.63
C TYR A 128 13.42 -2.65 5.09
N ILE A 129 12.32 -2.01 5.50
CA ILE A 129 12.14 -1.57 6.88
C ILE A 129 12.10 -2.75 7.83
N LEU A 130 11.42 -3.84 7.49
CA LEU A 130 11.38 -5.04 8.32
C LEU A 130 12.78 -5.60 8.57
N LYS A 131 13.58 -5.76 7.51
CA LYS A 131 14.97 -6.24 7.63
C LYS A 131 15.79 -5.39 8.59
N VAL A 132 15.66 -4.06 8.48
CA VAL A 132 16.38 -3.10 9.35
C VAL A 132 15.84 -3.07 10.79
N VAL A 133 14.52 -3.17 10.96
CA VAL A 133 13.91 -3.19 12.29
C VAL A 133 14.36 -4.43 13.06
N GLU A 134 14.44 -5.57 12.37
CA GLU A 134 14.95 -6.85 12.88
C GLU A 134 16.46 -6.82 13.15
N ASN A 135 17.24 -6.29 12.20
CA ASN A 135 18.69 -6.21 12.29
C ASN A 135 19.18 -4.77 12.03
N PRO A 136 19.39 -3.97 13.08
CA PRO A 136 19.84 -2.58 12.95
C PRO A 136 21.19 -2.40 12.25
N PHE A 137 22.06 -3.42 12.24
CA PHE A 137 23.36 -3.36 11.55
C PHE A 137 23.21 -3.21 10.02
N LEU A 138 22.05 -3.60 9.47
CA LEU A 138 21.76 -3.42 8.04
C LEU A 138 21.57 -1.95 7.66
N GLU A 139 21.36 -1.05 8.63
CA GLU A 139 21.22 0.39 8.35
C GLU A 139 22.46 0.95 7.66
N GLU A 140 23.65 0.61 8.14
CA GLU A 140 24.92 1.08 7.57
C GLU A 140 25.16 0.50 6.18
N ILE A 141 24.83 -0.79 5.99
CA ILE A 141 24.96 -1.49 4.71
C ILE A 141 24.06 -0.87 3.64
N TYR A 142 22.82 -0.49 4.00
CA TYR A 142 21.88 0.13 3.06
C TYR A 142 22.11 1.64 2.85
N LEU A 143 22.86 2.29 3.73
CA LEU A 143 23.29 3.68 3.55
C LEU A 143 24.54 3.78 2.67
N ASP A 144 25.39 2.75 2.66
CA ASP A 144 26.52 2.67 1.75
C ASP A 144 26.01 2.41 0.32
N GLU A 145 26.29 3.34 -0.60
CA GLU A 145 25.61 3.50 -1.90
C GLU A 145 25.79 2.31 -2.88
N LYS A 146 26.47 1.24 -2.48
CA LYS A 146 26.74 0.05 -3.30
C LYS A 146 25.56 -0.92 -3.46
N PHE A 147 24.44 -0.70 -2.76
CA PHE A 147 23.27 -1.61 -2.77
C PHE A 147 21.93 -0.93 -3.10
N ARG A 148 21.95 0.28 -3.66
CA ARG A 148 20.79 0.92 -4.30
C ARG A 148 20.67 0.50 -5.76
#